data_AF-A0A9P7ACX7-F1
#
_entry.id   AF-A0A9P7ACX7-F1
#
_cell.length_a   1.000
_cell.length_b   1.000
_cell.length_c   1.000
_cell.angle_alpha   90.00
_cell.angle_beta   90.00
_cell.angle_gamma   90.00
#
_symmetry.space_group_name_H-M   'P 1'
#
loop_
_entity.id
_entity.type
_entity.pdbx_description
1 polymer ?
#
loop_
_entity_poly.entity_id
_entity_poly.type
_entity_poly.pdbx_seq_one_letter_code
_entity_poly.pdbx_strand_id
1 'polypeptide(L)'
;MPSSPIRAVADFLQKLANTDNVASEAPDDVSVSNTPSESTTTSDVELLVQQLNRASLSDVASTSPATSETRLNHAIISPIKQKRGGALNIQPRTHNEVLLLAALHEAESANAALKRRVIELQATNILNQLYCSQLRGQLANKEAKKQSKKKNGKLMSDGLPQLLSSDEFYERVVNHEKEQKRVADDKKTRREERERRSEALAIWKRLEDARKRENNEQRTRYREAVEIWNEEKSKAKLSK
;
A
#
# COMPACT_ATOMS: atom_id res chain seq x y z
N MET A 1 -1.25 26.79 17.23
CA MET A 1 -0.96 25.42 16.74
C MET A 1 -1.91 25.15 15.59
N PRO A 2 -1.47 24.73 14.39
CA PRO A 2 -2.40 24.35 13.33
C PRO A 2 -3.23 23.15 13.80
N SER A 3 -4.57 23.25 13.70
CA SER A 3 -5.47 22.17 14.08
C SER A 3 -5.18 20.94 13.22
N SER A 4 -5.12 19.76 13.84
CA SER A 4 -5.00 18.50 13.10
C SER A 4 -6.20 18.37 12.15
N PRO A 5 -6.02 17.90 10.90
CA PRO A 5 -7.12 17.72 9.95
C PRO A 5 -8.27 16.87 10.52
N ILE A 6 -7.94 15.88 11.34
CA ILE A 6 -8.90 15.02 12.03
C ILE A 6 -9.72 15.81 13.06
N ARG A 7 -9.08 16.77 13.75
CA ARG A 7 -9.72 17.62 14.75
C ARG A 7 -10.64 18.66 14.09
N ALA A 8 -10.23 19.21 12.94
CA ALA A 8 -11.09 20.09 12.15
C ALA A 8 -12.38 19.40 11.68
N VAL A 9 -12.31 18.13 11.26
CA VAL A 9 -13.51 17.34 10.91
C VAL A 9 -14.39 17.09 12.14
N ALA A 10 -13.79 16.72 13.28
CA ALA A 10 -14.53 16.49 14.52
C ALA A 10 -15.25 17.77 15.02
N ASP A 11 -14.56 18.91 15.00
CA ASP A 11 -15.10 20.20 15.40
C ASP A 11 -16.26 20.63 14.47
N PHE A 12 -16.16 20.36 13.17
CA PHE A 12 -17.23 20.64 12.19
C PHE A 12 -18.46 19.75 12.41
N LEU A 13 -18.28 18.45 12.65
CA LEU A 13 -19.38 17.54 12.99
C LEU A 13 -20.05 17.92 14.31
N GLN A 14 -19.26 18.36 15.30
CA GLN A 14 -19.79 18.83 16.58
C GLN A 14 -20.57 20.15 16.43
N LYS A 15 -20.12 21.06 15.56
CA LYS A 15 -20.87 22.26 15.20
C LYS A 15 -22.22 21.92 14.56
N LEU A 16 -22.25 21.00 13.59
CA LEU A 16 -23.51 20.55 12.94
C LEU A 16 -24.46 19.90 13.95
N ALA A 17 -23.95 19.05 14.85
CA ALA A 17 -24.77 18.42 15.89
C ALA A 17 -25.37 19.43 16.88
N ASN A 18 -24.70 20.56 17.11
CA ASN A 18 -25.20 21.62 17.99
C ASN A 18 -26.20 22.54 17.28
N THR A 19 -26.09 22.75 15.96
CA THR A 19 -27.07 23.55 15.20
C THR A 19 -28.43 22.84 15.08
N ASP A 20 -28.43 21.51 15.00
CA ASP A 20 -29.67 20.72 14.92
C ASP A 20 -30.43 20.68 16.26
N ASN A 21 -29.73 20.79 17.40
CA ASN A 21 -30.35 20.81 18.72
C ASN A 21 -31.04 22.15 19.08
N VAL A 22 -30.62 23.27 18.49
CA VAL A 22 -31.21 24.59 18.77
C VAL A 22 -32.53 24.80 18.01
N ALA A 23 -32.78 24.04 16.95
CA ALA A 23 -34.02 24.13 16.16
C ALA A 23 -35.24 23.41 16.81
N SER A 24 -35.07 22.70 17.92
CA SER A 24 -36.12 21.83 18.49
C SER A 24 -36.76 22.32 19.80
N GLU A 25 -36.41 23.49 20.32
CA GLU A 25 -37.04 24.06 21.53
C GLU A 25 -37.41 25.55 21.35
N ALA A 26 -38.60 25.84 20.79
CA ALA A 26 -39.57 26.85 21.29
C ALA A 26 -40.74 27.11 20.31
N PRO A 27 -41.94 27.48 20.82
CA PRO A 27 -43.22 27.55 20.08
C PRO A 27 -43.52 28.92 19.45
N ASP A 28 -44.57 28.93 18.61
CA ASP A 28 -45.15 30.03 17.82
C ASP A 28 -45.26 31.38 18.55
N ASP A 29 -44.74 32.47 17.97
CA ASP A 29 -45.50 33.61 17.38
C ASP A 29 -44.61 34.84 17.00
N VAL A 30 -45.01 35.53 15.92
CA VAL A 30 -44.65 36.88 15.41
C VAL A 30 -43.22 37.26 14.91
N SER A 31 -43.12 37.37 13.58
CA SER A 31 -42.41 38.36 12.73
C SER A 31 -41.16 39.09 13.23
N VAL A 32 -39.99 38.75 12.66
CA VAL A 32 -39.02 39.71 12.08
C VAL A 32 -38.29 39.02 10.92
N SER A 33 -38.38 39.60 9.72
CA SER A 33 -37.56 39.22 8.57
C SER A 33 -36.11 39.61 8.81
N ASN A 34 -35.27 38.65 9.19
CA ASN A 34 -33.83 38.71 9.04
C ASN A 34 -33.34 37.32 8.64
N THR A 35 -32.97 37.17 7.38
CA THR A 35 -32.14 36.06 6.88
C THR A 35 -30.69 36.35 7.23
N PRO A 36 -30.08 35.58 8.14
CA PRO A 36 -28.68 35.21 7.89
C PRO A 36 -28.39 33.80 8.42
N SER A 37 -28.30 32.78 7.57
CA SER A 37 -27.73 31.49 8.02
C SER A 37 -27.26 30.49 6.94
N GLU A 38 -27.12 30.86 5.67
CA GLU A 38 -26.55 29.95 4.64
C GLU A 38 -25.10 30.25 4.25
N SER A 39 -24.57 31.45 4.54
CA SER A 39 -23.22 31.83 4.12
C SER A 39 -22.10 31.30 5.04
N THR A 40 -22.41 30.98 6.30
CA THR A 40 -21.41 30.50 7.27
C THR A 40 -21.08 29.02 7.08
N THR A 41 -22.08 28.19 6.76
CA THR A 41 -21.90 26.74 6.60
C THR A 41 -21.12 26.40 5.32
N THR A 42 -21.38 27.12 4.24
CA THR A 42 -20.68 26.98 2.95
C THR A 42 -19.21 27.36 3.07
N SER A 43 -18.90 28.47 3.74
CA SER A 43 -17.53 28.89 4.04
C SER A 43 -16.78 27.89 4.93
N ASP A 44 -17.44 27.31 5.94
CA ASP A 44 -16.83 26.31 6.83
C ASP A 44 -16.51 25.00 6.08
N VAL A 45 -17.37 24.57 5.16
CA VAL A 45 -17.13 23.40 4.29
C VAL A 45 -15.96 23.64 3.33
N GLU A 46 -15.89 24.81 2.68
CA GLU A 46 -14.77 25.14 1.79
C GLU A 46 -13.42 25.17 2.52
N LEU A 47 -13.39 25.71 3.74
CA LEU A 47 -12.19 25.75 4.57
C LEU A 47 -11.75 24.34 4.99
N LEU A 48 -12.70 23.46 5.30
CA LEU A 48 -12.45 22.06 5.64
C LEU A 48 -11.90 21.29 4.43
N VAL A 49 -12.48 21.48 3.24
CA VAL A 49 -11.97 20.89 1.98
C VAL A 49 -10.55 21.36 1.68
N GLN A 50 -10.25 22.65 1.84
CA GLN A 50 -8.89 23.18 1.68
C GLN A 50 -7.91 22.58 2.70
N GLN A 51 -8.33 22.40 3.95
CA GLN A 51 -7.50 21.76 4.99
C GLN A 51 -7.24 20.27 4.70
N LEU A 52 -8.26 19.52 4.26
CA LEU A 52 -8.10 18.12 3.88
C LEU A 52 -7.19 17.94 2.66
N ASN A 53 -7.30 18.84 1.67
CA ASN A 53 -6.43 18.84 0.49
C ASN A 53 -4.97 19.14 0.85
N ARG A 54 -4.71 20.07 1.78
CA ARG A 54 -3.36 20.33 2.31
C ARG A 54 -2.76 19.13 3.05
N ALA A 55 -3.60 18.29 3.64
CA ALA A 55 -3.19 17.10 4.39
C ALA A 55 -3.09 15.81 3.55
N SER A 56 -3.22 15.88 2.23
CA SER A 56 -3.26 14.71 1.33
C SER A 56 -4.39 13.71 1.69
N LEU A 57 -5.51 14.21 2.22
CA LEU A 57 -6.73 13.43 2.51
C LEU A 57 -7.88 13.79 1.56
N SER A 58 -7.57 14.30 0.36
CA SER A 58 -8.55 14.67 -0.67
C SER A 58 -9.51 13.53 -1.03
N ASP A 59 -9.07 12.28 -0.91
CA ASP A 59 -9.86 11.09 -1.21
C ASP A 59 -11.07 10.92 -0.26
N VAL A 60 -11.03 11.51 0.94
CA VAL A 60 -12.13 11.45 1.91
C VAL A 60 -13.25 12.44 1.59
N ALA A 61 -12.91 13.56 0.94
CA ALA A 61 -13.87 14.59 0.52
C ALA A 61 -14.42 14.36 -0.89
N SER A 62 -13.90 13.36 -1.62
CA SER A 62 -14.34 13.05 -2.98
C SER A 62 -15.65 12.25 -2.95
N THR A 63 -16.67 12.75 -3.64
CA THR A 63 -17.94 12.06 -3.88
C THR A 63 -17.82 10.93 -4.90
N SER A 64 -16.65 10.75 -5.53
CA SER A 64 -16.42 9.68 -6.50
C SER A 64 -16.02 8.39 -5.78
N PRO A 65 -16.63 7.23 -6.12
CA PRO A 65 -16.24 5.96 -5.53
C PRO A 65 -14.78 5.65 -5.86
N ALA A 66 -14.02 5.17 -4.86
CA ALA A 66 -12.60 4.84 -5.01
C ALA A 66 -12.40 3.85 -6.17
N THR A 67 -11.78 4.31 -7.25
CA THR A 67 -11.45 3.51 -8.43
C THR A 67 -10.17 2.70 -8.20
N SER A 68 -9.88 1.76 -9.10
CA SER A 68 -8.65 0.94 -9.12
C SER A 68 -7.36 1.75 -9.05
N GLU A 69 -7.41 3.01 -9.48
CA GLU A 69 -6.27 3.93 -9.62
C GLU A 69 -6.00 4.75 -8.35
N THR A 70 -6.94 4.78 -7.40
CA THR A 70 -6.77 5.50 -6.13
C THR A 70 -5.66 4.86 -5.30
N ARG A 71 -4.49 5.50 -5.29
CA ARG A 71 -3.32 5.11 -4.49
C ARG A 71 -3.42 5.77 -3.13
N LEU A 72 -3.70 4.98 -2.10
CA LEU A 72 -3.59 5.43 -0.72
C LEU A 72 -2.12 5.79 -0.42
N ASN A 73 -1.85 7.08 -0.24
CA ASN A 73 -0.54 7.56 0.18
C ASN A 73 -0.25 7.01 1.58
N HIS A 74 0.77 6.16 1.71
CA HIS A 74 1.21 5.66 3.00
C HIS A 74 2.37 6.53 3.49
N ALA A 75 2.20 7.11 4.69
CA ALA A 75 3.32 7.72 5.38
C ALA A 75 4.28 6.60 5.80
N ILE A 76 5.43 6.50 5.14
CA ILE A 76 6.53 5.67 5.61
C ILE A 76 7.07 6.34 6.87
N ILE A 77 6.59 5.90 8.04
CA ILE A 77 7.09 6.39 9.32
C ILE A 77 8.55 5.93 9.41
N SER A 78 9.46 6.90 9.33
CA SER A 78 10.89 6.65 9.43
C SER A 78 11.21 5.99 10.78
N PRO A 79 12.15 5.02 10.82
CA PRO A 79 12.56 4.39 12.06
C PRO A 79 13.00 5.44 13.08
N ILE A 80 12.42 5.41 14.29
CA ILE A 80 12.85 6.26 15.40
C ILE A 80 14.28 5.85 15.77
N LYS A 81 15.27 6.64 15.33
CA LYS A 81 16.69 6.43 15.61
C LYS A 81 16.93 6.49 17.11
N GLN A 82 17.40 5.39 17.69
CA GLN A 82 17.78 5.32 19.09
C GLN A 82 19.13 6.01 19.27
N LYS A 83 19.16 7.18 19.93
CA LYS A 83 20.38 7.97 20.15
C LYS A 83 20.98 7.83 21.55
N ARG A 84 20.45 6.95 22.43
CA ARG A 84 20.74 7.03 23.88
C ARG A 84 21.43 5.82 24.52
N GLY A 85 22.02 4.92 23.74
CA GLY A 85 22.65 3.69 24.29
C GLY A 85 23.73 3.93 25.35
N GLY A 86 24.46 5.04 25.29
CA GLY A 86 25.47 5.39 26.30
C GLY A 86 24.93 5.96 27.61
N ALA A 87 23.70 6.48 27.63
CA ALA A 87 23.14 7.17 28.79
C ALA A 87 22.57 6.21 29.85
N LEU A 88 22.19 4.99 29.46
CA LEU A 88 21.63 3.96 30.35
C LEU A 88 22.69 3.25 31.20
N ASN A 89 23.96 3.30 30.78
CA ASN A 89 25.07 2.61 31.45
C ASN A 89 25.81 3.49 32.45
N ILE A 90 25.31 4.70 32.72
CA ILE A 90 25.94 5.62 33.67
C ILE A 90 25.66 5.11 35.10
N GLN A 91 26.71 5.00 35.91
CA GLN A 91 26.58 4.59 37.30
C GLN A 91 26.24 5.82 38.16
N PRO A 92 25.03 5.89 38.75
CA PRO A 92 24.60 7.09 39.45
C PRO A 92 25.37 7.28 40.75
N ARG A 93 25.76 8.52 41.04
CA ARG A 93 26.44 8.94 42.27
C ARG A 93 25.54 9.75 43.20
N THR A 94 24.52 10.41 42.65
CA THR A 94 23.59 11.25 43.41
C THR A 94 22.16 10.71 43.35
N HIS A 95 21.34 11.03 44.36
CA HIS A 95 19.93 10.60 44.40
C HIS A 95 19.12 11.11 43.18
N ASN A 96 19.41 12.33 42.73
CA ASN A 96 18.77 12.92 41.54
C ASN A 96 19.10 12.15 40.26
N GLU A 97 20.34 11.65 40.13
CA GLU A 97 20.73 10.81 38.99
C GLU A 97 19.98 9.47 38.98
N VAL A 98 19.74 8.87 40.15
CA VAL A 98 18.93 7.65 40.27
C VAL A 98 17.50 7.91 39.76
N LEU A 99 16.87 9.02 40.19
CA LEU A 99 15.52 9.38 39.75
C LEU A 99 15.46 9.64 38.24
N LEU A 100 16.46 10.35 37.70
CA LEU A 100 16.54 10.66 36.27
C LEU A 100 16.75 9.40 35.42
N LEU A 101 17.60 8.47 35.87
CA LEU A 101 17.79 7.18 35.20
C LEU A 101 16.52 6.33 35.22
N ALA A 102 15.79 6.31 36.35
CA ALA A 102 14.51 5.61 36.43
C ALA A 102 13.48 6.16 35.42
N ALA A 103 13.34 7.49 35.38
CA ALA A 103 12.46 8.16 34.39
C ALA A 103 12.90 7.89 32.94
N LEU A 104 14.21 7.84 32.69
CA LEU A 104 14.76 7.53 31.38
C LEU A 104 14.47 6.08 30.96
N HIS A 105 14.62 5.12 31.87
CA HIS A 105 14.25 3.72 31.65
C HIS A 105 12.76 3.55 31.34
N GLU A 106 11.89 4.21 32.11
CA GLU A 106 10.45 4.20 31.88
C GLU A 106 10.11 4.78 30.50
N ALA A 107 10.66 5.95 30.16
CA ALA A 107 10.46 6.57 28.86
C ALA A 107 10.98 5.71 27.70
N GLU A 108 12.12 5.03 27.86
CA GLU A 108 12.62 4.09 26.85
C GLU A 108 11.70 2.87 26.68
N SER A 109 11.19 2.31 27.78
CA SER A 109 10.26 1.17 27.72
C SER A 109 8.96 1.54 27.00
N ALA A 110 8.42 2.73 27.28
CA ALA A 110 7.23 3.26 26.62
C ALA A 110 7.49 3.49 25.12
N ASN A 111 8.64 4.07 24.77
CA ASN A 111 9.04 4.24 23.38
C ASN A 111 9.21 2.89 22.66
N ALA A 112 9.76 1.88 23.31
CA ALA A 112 9.88 0.54 22.74
C ALA A 112 8.50 -0.09 22.47
N ALA A 113 7.54 0.08 23.38
CA ALA A 113 6.16 -0.38 23.19
C ALA A 113 5.48 0.34 22.01
N LEU A 114 5.64 1.67 21.90
CA LEU A 114 5.12 2.44 20.77
C LEU A 114 5.73 2.01 19.44
N LYS A 115 7.05 1.73 19.39
CA LYS A 115 7.70 1.21 18.18
C LYS A 115 7.10 -0.12 17.75
N ARG A 116 6.90 -1.06 18.68
CA ARG A 116 6.25 -2.34 18.38
C ARG A 116 4.86 -2.12 17.79
N ARG A 117 4.08 -1.23 18.40
CA ARG A 117 2.74 -0.90 17.91
C ARG A 117 2.74 -0.30 16.50
N VAL A 118 3.69 0.60 16.21
CA VAL A 118 3.85 1.17 14.87
C VAL A 118 4.20 0.09 13.85
N ILE A 119 5.08 -0.85 14.19
CA ILE A 119 5.44 -1.97 13.32
C ILE A 119 4.22 -2.86 13.05
N GLU A 120 3.41 -3.17 14.06
CA GLU A 120 2.16 -3.91 13.89
C GLU A 120 1.19 -3.19 12.95
N LEU A 121 1.02 -1.87 13.12
CA LEU A 121 0.16 -1.05 12.26
C LEU A 121 0.68 -1.01 10.82
N GLN A 122 1.99 -0.92 10.62
CA GLN A 122 2.59 -0.99 9.29
C GLN A 122 2.38 -2.37 8.65
N ALA A 123 2.60 -3.45 9.41
CA ALA A 123 2.41 -4.81 8.91
C ALA A 123 0.96 -5.07 8.50
N THR A 124 -0.01 -4.68 9.32
CA THR A 124 -1.44 -4.80 9.01
C THR A 124 -1.84 -3.94 7.81
N ASN A 125 -1.29 -2.73 7.67
CA ASN A 125 -1.54 -1.89 6.50
C ASN A 125 -1.01 -2.54 5.20
N ILE A 126 0.22 -3.05 5.21
CA ILE A 126 0.80 -3.76 4.05
C ILE A 126 -0.05 -4.97 3.68
N LEU A 127 -0.50 -5.75 4.68
CA LEU A 127 -1.36 -6.91 4.43
C LEU A 127 -2.70 -6.50 3.81
N ASN A 128 -3.33 -5.45 4.32
CA ASN A 128 -4.57 -4.91 3.78
C ASN A 128 -4.39 -4.42 2.34
N GLN A 129 -3.27 -3.76 2.02
CA GLN A 129 -2.95 -3.34 0.66
C GLN A 129 -2.82 -4.54 -0.28
N LEU A 130 -2.10 -5.58 0.14
CA LEU A 130 -1.95 -6.80 -0.64
C LEU A 130 -3.32 -7.43 -0.90
N TYR A 131 -4.15 -7.55 0.13
CA TYR A 131 -5.50 -8.08 0.00
C TYR A 131 -6.37 -7.25 -0.96
N CYS A 132 -6.40 -5.92 -0.81
CA CYS A 132 -7.14 -5.02 -1.69
C CYS A 132 -6.63 -5.12 -3.14
N SER A 133 -5.32 -5.23 -3.36
CA SER A 133 -4.75 -5.38 -4.71
C SER A 133 -5.19 -6.70 -5.37
N GLN A 134 -5.21 -7.79 -4.61
CA GLN A 134 -5.70 -9.09 -5.08
C GLN A 134 -7.19 -9.02 -5.41
N LEU A 135 -8.00 -8.42 -4.54
CA LEU A 135 -9.44 -8.26 -4.73
C LEU A 135 -9.74 -7.43 -5.98
N ARG A 136 -9.03 -6.30 -6.19
CA ARG A 136 -9.12 -5.50 -7.41
C ARG A 136 -8.76 -6.30 -8.65
N GLY A 137 -7.67 -7.09 -8.60
CA GLY A 137 -7.30 -7.98 -9.70
C GLY A 137 -8.36 -9.04 -10.00
N GLN A 138 -9.00 -9.61 -8.98
CA GLN A 138 -10.09 -10.56 -9.17
C GLN A 138 -11.33 -9.91 -9.78
N LEU A 139 -11.70 -8.70 -9.33
CA LEU A 139 -12.80 -7.92 -9.90
C LEU A 139 -12.55 -7.56 -11.36
N ALA A 140 -11.38 -6.98 -11.66
CA ALA A 140 -10.97 -6.66 -13.03
C ALA A 140 -11.00 -7.89 -13.94
N ASN A 141 -10.53 -9.05 -13.46
CA ASN A 141 -10.62 -10.30 -14.21
C ASN A 141 -12.06 -10.78 -14.43
N LYS A 142 -12.94 -10.63 -13.43
CA LYS A 142 -14.37 -10.98 -13.56
C LYS A 142 -15.08 -10.06 -14.56
N GLU A 143 -14.80 -8.77 -14.52
CA GLU A 143 -15.34 -7.77 -15.44
C GLU A 143 -14.83 -8.01 -16.86
N ALA A 144 -13.52 -8.20 -17.03
CA ALA A 144 -12.92 -8.56 -18.32
C ALA A 144 -13.52 -9.84 -18.89
N LYS A 145 -13.74 -10.87 -18.06
CA LYS A 145 -14.42 -12.11 -18.48
C LYS A 145 -15.89 -11.88 -18.88
N LYS A 146 -16.62 -11.03 -18.16
CA LYS A 146 -18.01 -10.67 -18.53
C LYS A 146 -18.04 -9.94 -19.87
N GLN A 147 -17.11 -9.01 -20.11
CA GLN A 147 -17.00 -8.29 -21.38
C GLN A 147 -16.49 -9.18 -22.52
N SER A 148 -15.52 -10.06 -22.26
CA SER A 148 -14.98 -10.98 -23.27
C SER A 148 -15.97 -12.09 -23.64
N LYS A 149 -16.85 -12.53 -22.72
CA LYS A 149 -17.94 -13.45 -23.05
C LYS A 149 -18.91 -12.88 -24.08
N LYS A 150 -19.08 -11.55 -24.15
CA LYS A 150 -19.84 -10.90 -25.23
C LYS A 150 -19.11 -10.94 -26.58
N LYS A 151 -17.78 -10.99 -26.57
CA LYS A 151 -16.93 -10.95 -27.78
C LYS A 151 -16.53 -12.34 -28.30
N ASN A 152 -16.51 -13.35 -27.44
CA ASN A 152 -15.99 -14.67 -27.76
C ASN A 152 -17.13 -15.64 -28.08
N GLY A 153 -17.47 -15.77 -29.36
CA GLY A 153 -18.00 -17.05 -29.84
C GLY A 153 -18.91 -17.00 -31.04
N LYS A 154 -19.48 -15.85 -31.40
CA LYS A 154 -20.41 -15.81 -32.52
C LYS A 154 -20.26 -14.51 -33.28
N LEU A 155 -20.06 -14.64 -34.59
CA LEU A 155 -20.06 -13.53 -35.55
C LEU A 155 -21.30 -12.63 -35.38
N MET A 156 -22.40 -13.24 -34.91
CA MET A 156 -23.65 -12.60 -34.53
C MET A 156 -23.94 -12.84 -33.04
N SER A 157 -23.63 -11.87 -32.18
CA SER A 157 -23.96 -11.95 -30.75
C SER A 157 -25.46 -11.81 -30.47
N ASP A 158 -26.20 -11.19 -31.39
CA ASP A 158 -27.54 -10.68 -31.12
C ASP A 158 -28.65 -11.72 -31.40
N GLY A 159 -28.30 -12.82 -32.05
CA GLY A 159 -29.23 -13.93 -32.33
C GLY A 159 -30.29 -13.64 -33.39
N LEU A 160 -30.31 -12.44 -33.98
CA LEU A 160 -31.23 -12.08 -35.06
C LEU A 160 -30.78 -12.68 -36.40
N PRO A 161 -31.71 -13.13 -37.26
CA PRO A 161 -31.40 -13.50 -38.64
C PRO A 161 -30.87 -12.28 -39.40
N GLN A 162 -29.73 -12.43 -40.05
CA GLN A 162 -29.20 -11.44 -41.00
C GLN A 162 -29.13 -12.03 -42.39
N LEU A 163 -29.37 -11.18 -43.39
CA LEU A 163 -29.27 -11.55 -44.79
C LEU A 163 -27.80 -11.79 -45.15
N LEU A 164 -27.46 -13.03 -45.51
CA LEU A 164 -26.08 -13.46 -45.80
C LEU A 164 -25.46 -12.79 -47.04
N SER A 165 -26.29 -12.20 -47.91
CA SER A 165 -25.87 -11.49 -49.11
C SER A 165 -25.64 -10.00 -48.92
N SER A 166 -25.79 -9.48 -47.69
CA SER A 166 -25.43 -8.09 -47.40
C SER A 166 -23.91 -7.91 -47.38
N ASP A 167 -23.41 -6.86 -48.02
CA ASP A 167 -21.97 -6.51 -47.99
C ASP A 167 -21.46 -6.34 -46.55
N GLU A 168 -22.31 -5.82 -45.66
CA GLU A 168 -21.99 -5.70 -44.23
C GLU A 168 -21.72 -7.05 -43.55
N PHE A 169 -22.42 -8.11 -43.96
CA PHE A 169 -22.19 -9.46 -43.43
C PHE A 169 -20.82 -9.97 -43.88
N TYR A 170 -20.50 -9.80 -45.16
CA TYR A 170 -19.22 -10.22 -45.72
C TYR A 170 -18.04 -9.52 -45.05
N GLU A 171 -18.11 -8.20 -44.86
CA GLU A 171 -17.08 -7.44 -44.15
C GLU A 171 -16.88 -7.93 -42.71
N ARG A 172 -17.97 -8.24 -41.99
CA ARG A 172 -17.90 -8.80 -40.64
C ARG A 172 -17.20 -10.16 -40.63
N VAL A 173 -17.51 -11.06 -41.58
CA VAL A 173 -16.85 -12.37 -41.70
C VAL A 173 -15.34 -12.18 -41.91
N VAL A 174 -14.96 -11.32 -42.86
CA VAL A 174 -13.54 -11.04 -43.18
C VAL A 174 -12.81 -10.46 -41.97
N ASN A 175 -13.42 -9.53 -41.25
CA ASN A 175 -12.83 -8.93 -40.06
C ASN A 175 -12.70 -9.94 -38.91
N HIS A 176 -13.69 -10.81 -38.72
CA HIS A 176 -13.63 -11.88 -37.73
C HIS A 176 -12.51 -12.89 -38.06
N GLU A 177 -12.35 -13.31 -39.32
CA GLU A 177 -11.25 -14.19 -39.72
C GLU A 177 -9.87 -13.54 -39.52
N LYS A 178 -9.73 -12.27 -39.88
CA LYS A 178 -8.48 -11.51 -39.63
C LYS A 178 -8.17 -11.46 -38.14
N GLU A 179 -9.16 -11.18 -37.30
CA GLU A 179 -8.97 -11.13 -35.85
C GLU A 179 -8.64 -12.51 -35.26
N GLN A 180 -9.29 -13.59 -35.72
CA GLN A 180 -8.95 -14.95 -35.31
C GLN A 180 -7.50 -15.32 -35.67
N LYS A 181 -7.02 -14.93 -36.87
CA LYS A 181 -5.63 -15.14 -37.28
C LYS A 181 -4.67 -14.36 -36.37
N ARG A 182 -4.94 -13.07 -36.11
CA ARG A 182 -4.13 -12.24 -35.20
C ARG A 182 -4.07 -12.84 -33.79
N VAL A 183 -5.19 -13.26 -33.23
CA VAL A 183 -5.24 -13.89 -31.90
C VAL A 183 -4.46 -15.21 -31.87
N ALA A 184 -4.53 -16.01 -32.94
CA ALA A 184 -3.78 -17.26 -33.05
C ALA A 184 -2.27 -16.99 -33.11
N ASP A 185 -1.84 -15.99 -33.87
CA ASP A 185 -0.43 -15.60 -33.98
C ASP A 185 0.09 -15.02 -32.67
N ASP A 186 -0.67 -14.12 -32.02
CA ASP A 186 -0.35 -13.60 -30.69
C ASP A 186 -0.24 -14.71 -29.64
N LYS A 187 -1.06 -15.75 -29.75
CA LYS A 187 -0.99 -16.90 -28.84
C LYS A 187 0.28 -17.72 -29.07
N LYS A 188 0.72 -17.86 -30.33
CA LYS A 188 1.99 -18.54 -30.67
C LYS A 188 3.19 -17.74 -30.17
N THR A 189 3.25 -16.43 -30.43
CA THR A 189 4.35 -15.57 -29.96
C THR A 189 4.47 -15.60 -28.44
N ARG A 190 3.35 -15.45 -27.71
CA ARG A 190 3.32 -15.56 -26.24
C ARG A 190 3.72 -16.94 -25.72
N ARG A 191 3.55 -18.00 -26.52
CA ARG A 191 3.99 -19.36 -26.14
C ARG A 191 5.50 -19.48 -26.32
N GLU A 192 6.02 -19.05 -27.46
CA GLU A 192 7.47 -19.05 -27.76
C GLU A 192 8.25 -18.21 -26.74
N GLU A 193 7.75 -17.03 -26.38
CA GLU A 193 8.36 -16.19 -25.34
C GLU A 193 8.40 -16.87 -23.97
N ARG A 194 7.32 -17.59 -23.60
CA ARG A 194 7.27 -18.36 -22.35
C ARG A 194 8.27 -19.50 -22.36
N GLU A 195 8.40 -20.21 -23.47
CA GLU A 195 9.36 -21.29 -23.66
C GLU A 195 10.80 -20.75 -23.55
N ARG A 196 11.15 -19.70 -24.32
CA ARG A 196 12.47 -19.03 -24.23
C ARG A 196 12.79 -18.56 -22.81
N ARG A 197 11.83 -17.94 -22.12
CA ARG A 197 12.00 -17.50 -20.73
C ARG A 197 12.25 -18.69 -19.80
N SER A 198 11.51 -19.79 -19.99
CA SER A 198 11.67 -20.98 -19.16
C SER A 198 13.05 -21.63 -19.34
N GLU A 199 13.56 -21.67 -20.57
CA GLU A 199 14.90 -22.16 -20.89
C GLU A 199 15.99 -21.28 -20.27
N ALA A 200 15.87 -19.96 -20.42
CA ALA A 200 16.80 -19.00 -19.82
C ALA A 200 16.84 -19.14 -18.28
N LEU A 201 15.67 -19.30 -17.64
CA LEU A 201 15.57 -19.54 -16.20
C LEU A 201 16.20 -20.87 -15.78
N ALA A 202 16.04 -21.92 -16.58
CA ALA A 202 16.66 -23.22 -16.30
C ALA A 202 18.20 -23.15 -16.38
N ILE A 203 18.73 -22.46 -17.38
CA ILE A 203 20.18 -22.23 -17.52
C ILE A 203 20.68 -21.40 -16.34
N TRP A 204 20.03 -20.28 -16.04
CA TRP A 204 20.39 -19.42 -14.92
C TRP A 204 20.42 -20.18 -13.59
N LYS A 205 19.39 -21.01 -13.33
CA LYS A 205 19.33 -21.80 -12.10
C LYS A 205 20.51 -22.77 -11.97
N ARG A 206 20.90 -23.45 -13.06
CA ARG A 206 22.06 -24.35 -13.06
C ARG A 206 23.37 -23.61 -12.76
N LEU A 207 23.58 -22.45 -13.38
CA LEU A 207 24.76 -21.61 -13.15
C LEU A 207 24.80 -21.08 -11.71
N GLU A 208 23.66 -20.64 -11.20
CA GLU A 208 23.53 -20.15 -9.83
C GLU A 208 23.81 -21.23 -8.79
N ASP A 209 23.31 -22.45 -9.01
CA ASP A 209 23.57 -23.60 -8.15
C ASP A 209 25.05 -24.04 -8.20
N ALA A 210 25.72 -23.92 -9.36
CA ALA A 210 27.16 -24.15 -9.46
C ALA A 210 27.96 -23.10 -8.69
N ARG A 211 27.64 -21.81 -8.89
CA ARG A 211 28.26 -20.69 -8.19
C ARG A 211 28.14 -20.80 -6.67
N LYS A 212 26.96 -21.20 -6.18
CA LYS A 212 26.72 -21.40 -4.73
C LYS A 212 27.57 -22.53 -4.16
N ARG A 213 27.73 -23.63 -4.89
CA ARG A 213 28.59 -24.75 -4.47
C ARG A 213 30.04 -24.33 -4.34
N GLU A 214 30.58 -23.69 -5.37
CA GLU A 214 31.96 -23.19 -5.36
C GLU A 214 32.19 -22.17 -4.23
N ASN A 215 31.26 -21.23 -4.03
CA ASN A 215 31.37 -20.26 -2.94
C ASN A 215 31.35 -20.94 -1.57
N ASN A 216 30.53 -21.98 -1.41
CA ASN A 216 30.47 -22.73 -0.16
C ASN A 216 31.79 -23.49 0.10
N GLU A 217 32.37 -24.13 -0.91
CA GLU A 217 33.69 -24.77 -0.82
C GLU A 217 34.80 -23.77 -0.49
N GLN A 218 34.76 -22.57 -1.06
CA GLN A 218 35.72 -21.53 -0.71
C GLN A 218 35.55 -21.06 0.74
N ARG A 219 34.30 -20.94 1.22
CA ARG A 219 34.00 -20.57 2.61
C ARG A 219 34.42 -21.67 3.60
N THR A 220 34.31 -22.94 3.25
CA THR A 220 34.81 -24.03 4.11
C THR A 220 36.33 -23.98 4.19
N ARG A 221 37.03 -23.90 3.06
CA ARG A 221 38.49 -23.75 3.04
C ARG A 221 38.98 -22.55 3.85
N TYR A 222 38.30 -21.41 3.71
CA TYR A 222 38.62 -20.22 4.49
C TYR A 222 38.42 -20.43 6.00
N ARG A 223 37.33 -21.09 6.41
CA ARG A 223 37.09 -21.42 7.82
C ARG A 223 38.16 -22.33 8.39
N GLU A 224 38.50 -23.40 7.67
CA GLU A 224 39.57 -24.33 8.06
C GLU A 224 40.91 -23.61 8.19
N ALA A 225 41.27 -22.75 7.22
CA ALA A 225 42.51 -21.97 7.29
C ALA A 225 42.53 -20.99 8.48
N VAL A 226 41.39 -20.37 8.80
CA VAL A 226 41.26 -19.48 9.97
C VAL A 226 41.37 -20.25 11.28
N GLU A 227 40.81 -21.47 11.35
CA GLU A 227 40.96 -22.35 12.52
C GLU A 227 42.42 -22.71 12.74
N ILE A 228 43.13 -23.19 11.70
CA ILE A 228 44.57 -23.51 11.78
C ILE A 228 45.37 -22.28 12.24
N TRP A 229 45.13 -21.11 11.64
CA TRP A 229 45.81 -19.88 12.04
C TRP A 229 45.54 -19.49 13.50
N ASN A 230 44.31 -19.66 13.99
CA ASN A 230 43.96 -19.38 15.38
C ASN A 230 44.66 -20.34 16.35
N GLU A 231 44.80 -21.62 15.99
CA GLU A 231 45.55 -22.60 16.77
C GLU A 231 47.04 -22.24 16.84
N GLU A 232 47.66 -21.93 15.69
CA GLU A 232 49.06 -21.49 15.62
C GLU A 232 49.29 -20.22 16.45
N LYS A 233 48.40 -19.24 16.30
CA LYS A 233 48.43 -18.00 17.08
C LYS A 233 48.30 -18.25 18.59
N SER A 234 47.49 -19.22 19.00
CA SER A 234 47.32 -19.58 20.40
C SER A 234 48.57 -20.26 20.96
N LYS A 235 49.17 -21.18 20.20
CA LYS A 235 50.46 -21.81 20.55
C LYS A 235 51.58 -20.76 20.68
N ALA A 236 51.67 -19.83 19.74
CA ALA A 236 52.67 -18.75 19.77
C ALA A 236 52.51 -17.77 20.94
N LYS A 237 51.28 -17.61 21.46
CA LYS A 237 51.03 -16.81 22.68
C LYS A 237 51.43 -17.52 23.96
N LEU A 238 51.35 -18.86 24.00
CA LEU A 238 51.73 -19.66 25.16
C LEU A 238 53.24 -19.87 25.28
N SER A 239 53.98 -19.75 24.18
CA SER A 239 55.45 -19.85 24.15
C SER A 239 56.18 -18.54 24.45
N LYS A 240 55.47 -17.50 24.92
CA LYS A 240 55.98 -16.18 25.29
C LYS A 240 55.73 -15.91 26.75
#